data_AF-A0A2G4IIF5-F1
#
_entry.id   AF-A0A2G4IIF5-F1
#
_cell.length_a   1.000
_cell.length_b   1.000
_cell.length_c   1.000
_cell.angle_alpha   90.00
_cell.angle_beta   90.00
_cell.angle_gamma   90.00
#
_symmetry.space_group_name_H-M   'P 1'
#
loop_
_entity.id
_entity.type
_entity.pdbx_description
1 polymer ?
#
loop_
_entity_poly.entity_id
_entity_poly.type
_entity_poly.pdbx_seq_one_letter_code
_entity_poly.pdbx_strand_id
1 'polypeptide(L)'
;MNEGSHQTAHIHPSAWLSGVYYVAVPSDVRRNDPEHNGWLEFGPSDDKWHRPETVMPQRQIFPKPGPLVTFASYFWHRTRPLRSAKPRISFAFDMIPL
;
A
#
# COMPACT_ATOMS: atom_id res chain seq x y z
N MET A 1 0.06 9.46 -8.41
CA MET A 1 1.36 8.75 -8.48
C MET A 1 1.68 8.53 -9.94
N ASN A 2 2.89 8.90 -10.35
CA ASN A 2 3.38 8.73 -11.72
C ASN A 2 4.24 7.46 -11.80
N GLU A 3 4.76 7.14 -12.98
CA GLU A 3 5.69 6.02 -13.17
C GLU A 3 6.86 6.06 -12.17
N GLY A 4 7.26 4.90 -11.66
CA GLY A 4 8.30 4.72 -10.64
C GLY A 4 7.91 5.14 -9.22
N SER A 5 6.85 5.95 -9.05
CA SER A 5 6.44 6.46 -7.73
C SER A 5 5.99 5.33 -6.82
N HIS A 6 6.45 5.36 -5.57
CA HIS A 6 6.00 4.46 -4.51
C HIS A 6 6.17 5.09 -3.13
N GLN A 7 5.59 4.43 -2.12
CA GLN A 7 5.86 4.72 -0.71
C GLN A 7 6.62 3.52 -0.16
N THR A 8 7.79 3.77 0.44
CA THR A 8 8.56 2.73 1.14
C THR A 8 7.78 2.19 2.32
N ALA A 9 8.23 1.10 2.94
CA ALA A 9 7.54 0.56 4.10
C ALA A 9 7.53 1.58 5.24
N HIS A 10 6.34 1.88 5.79
CA HIS A 10 6.14 2.81 6.91
C HIS A 10 4.90 2.44 7.73
N ILE A 11 4.74 3.12 8.86
CA ILE A 11 3.54 3.13 9.72
C ILE A 11 3.11 4.57 9.97
N HIS A 12 1.90 4.74 10.51
CA HIS A 12 1.36 6.05 10.88
C HIS A 12 1.23 6.14 12.41
N PRO A 13 2.28 6.57 13.13
CA PRO A 13 2.40 6.33 14.58
C PRO A 13 1.40 7.12 15.43
N SER A 14 0.86 8.22 14.91
CA SER A 14 -0.10 9.07 15.62
C SER A 14 -1.56 8.70 15.36
N ALA A 15 -1.84 7.75 14.47
CA ALA A 15 -3.20 7.39 14.04
C ALA A 15 -3.66 6.05 14.64
N TRP A 16 -4.99 5.87 14.73
CA TRP A 16 -5.60 4.58 15.11
C TRP A 16 -5.91 3.73 13.88
N LEU A 17 -6.59 4.35 12.91
CA LEU A 17 -6.85 3.75 11.60
C LEU A 17 -6.26 4.63 10.52
N SER A 18 -5.69 3.99 9.51
CA SER A 18 -5.25 4.64 8.29
C SER A 18 -5.99 4.01 7.12
N GLY A 19 -6.00 4.70 5.99
CA GLY A 19 -6.60 4.13 4.80
C GLY A 19 -6.25 4.85 3.52
N VAL A 20 -6.71 4.25 2.43
CA VAL A 20 -6.56 4.77 1.08
C VAL A 20 -7.82 4.52 0.27
N TYR A 21 -8.23 5.55 -0.46
CA TYR A 21 -9.27 5.46 -1.48
C TYR A 21 -8.63 5.62 -2.86
N TYR A 22 -8.95 4.71 -3.78
CA TYR A 22 -8.46 4.80 -5.16
C TYR A 22 -9.52 5.48 -6.04
N VAL A 23 -9.16 6.64 -6.57
CA VAL A 23 -10.01 7.42 -7.51
C VAL A 23 -9.85 6.87 -8.93
N ALA A 24 -8.62 6.61 -9.35
CA ALA A 24 -8.31 6.08 -10.68
C ALA A 24 -7.10 5.15 -10.61
N VAL A 25 -7.20 4.02 -11.31
CA VAL A 25 -6.15 3.02 -11.42
C VAL A 25 -5.92 2.74 -12.91
N PRO A 26 -4.69 2.87 -13.42
CA PRO A 26 -4.36 2.53 -14.80
C PRO A 26 -4.74 1.09 -15.16
N SER A 27 -5.18 0.84 -16.40
CA SER A 27 -5.64 -0.47 -16.86
C SER A 27 -4.54 -1.54 -16.96
N ASP A 28 -3.27 -1.11 -17.01
CA ASP A 28 -2.07 -1.97 -16.99
C ASP A 28 -1.69 -2.43 -15.58
N VAL A 29 -2.27 -1.84 -14.52
CA VAL A 29 -2.26 -2.42 -13.17
C VAL A 29 -3.29 -3.54 -13.12
N ARG A 30 -2.81 -4.79 -13.15
CA ARG A 30 -3.66 -5.99 -13.30
C ARG A 30 -3.71 -6.82 -12.03
N ARG A 31 -4.85 -7.50 -11.81
CA ARG A 31 -5.08 -8.39 -10.67
C ARG A 31 -4.15 -9.63 -10.68
N ASN A 32 -3.76 -10.10 -11.86
CA ASN A 32 -2.91 -11.29 -12.00
C ASN A 32 -1.46 -10.90 -12.37
N ASP A 33 -1.03 -9.69 -11.99
CA ASP A 33 0.35 -9.24 -12.22
C ASP A 33 1.29 -9.91 -11.19
N PRO A 34 2.27 -10.74 -11.62
CA PRO A 34 3.15 -11.47 -10.70
C PRO A 34 4.01 -10.53 -9.84
N GLU A 35 4.26 -9.31 -10.30
CA GLU A 35 5.07 -8.32 -9.63
C GLU A 35 4.25 -7.37 -8.75
N HIS A 36 2.92 -7.52 -8.75
CA HIS A 36 1.96 -6.71 -7.99
C HIS A 36 2.16 -5.20 -8.24
N ASN A 37 2.28 -4.84 -9.52
CA ASN A 37 2.54 -3.48 -10.01
C ASN A 37 1.62 -2.43 -9.36
N GLY A 38 2.17 -1.50 -8.57
CA GLY A 38 1.36 -0.45 -7.95
C GLY A 38 0.37 -0.94 -6.88
N TRP A 39 0.53 -2.14 -6.31
CA TRP A 39 -0.36 -2.64 -5.25
C TRP A 39 -0.03 -2.05 -3.88
N LEU A 40 -1.01 -2.06 -2.98
CA LEU A 40 -0.78 -1.87 -1.55
C LEU A 40 -0.34 -3.21 -0.96
N GLU A 41 0.72 -3.20 -0.17
CA GLU A 41 1.26 -4.38 0.48
C GLU A 41 1.42 -4.12 1.97
N PHE A 42 0.93 -5.06 2.77
CA PHE A 42 1.14 -5.16 4.21
C PHE A 42 2.12 -6.29 4.49
N GLY A 43 2.94 -6.11 5.52
CA GLY A 43 3.94 -7.09 5.90
C GLY A 43 5.14 -6.42 6.56
N PRO A 44 6.21 -7.17 6.83
CA PRO A 44 7.37 -6.64 7.53
C PRO A 44 8.01 -5.46 6.78
N SER A 45 8.48 -4.45 7.53
CA SER A 45 9.38 -3.41 7.03
C SER A 45 10.67 -3.98 6.44
N ASP A 46 11.51 -3.12 5.84
CA ASP A 46 12.86 -3.52 5.43
C ASP A 46 13.64 -4.24 6.55
N ASP A 47 14.51 -5.16 6.12
CA ASP A 47 15.29 -6.17 6.88
C ASP A 47 16.01 -5.67 8.15
N LYS A 48 16.12 -4.35 8.34
CA LYS A 48 16.82 -3.73 9.49
C LYS A 48 16.15 -4.00 10.84
N TRP A 49 14.86 -4.34 10.84
CA TRP A 49 14.09 -4.56 12.07
C TRP A 49 13.62 -6.00 12.25
N HIS A 50 13.89 -6.89 11.28
CA HIS A 50 13.40 -8.26 11.30
C HIS A 50 14.54 -9.23 11.60
N ARG A 51 14.25 -10.18 12.49
CA ARG A 51 15.07 -11.38 12.59
C ARG A 51 14.81 -12.22 11.33
N PRO A 52 15.85 -12.69 10.62
CA PRO A 52 15.70 -13.50 9.40
C PRO A 52 14.78 -14.73 9.55
N GLU A 53 14.57 -15.15 10.80
CA GLU A 53 13.85 -16.36 11.22
C GLU A 53 12.34 -16.12 11.40
N THR A 54 11.87 -14.87 11.37
CA THR A 54 10.44 -14.55 11.55
C THR A 54 9.74 -14.38 10.21
N VAL A 55 9.02 -15.41 9.77
CA VAL A 55 8.13 -15.31 8.61
C VAL A 55 6.84 -14.61 9.04
N MET A 56 6.72 -13.33 8.71
CA MET A 56 5.49 -12.58 8.92
C MET A 56 4.57 -12.72 7.69
N PRO A 57 3.27 -12.94 7.88
CA PRO A 57 2.34 -13.04 6.77
C PRO A 57 2.29 -11.71 6.00
N GLN A 58 2.48 -11.78 4.68
CA GLN A 58 2.27 -10.65 3.78
C GLN A 58 0.83 -10.67 3.28
N ARG A 59 0.24 -9.48 3.16
CA ARG A 59 -1.09 -9.30 2.54
C ARG A 59 -1.01 -8.22 1.47
N GLN A 60 -1.41 -8.58 0.26
CA GLN A 60 -1.38 -7.67 -0.88
C GLN A 60 -2.80 -7.34 -1.33
N ILE A 61 -3.05 -6.08 -1.63
CA ILE A 61 -4.35 -5.55 -2.04
C ILE A 61 -4.25 -4.99 -3.45
N PHE A 62 -4.96 -5.63 -4.38
CA PHE A 62 -5.11 -5.13 -5.74
C PHE A 62 -5.93 -3.81 -5.72
N PRO A 63 -5.36 -2.69 -6.18
CA PRO A 63 -6.04 -1.41 -6.17
C PRO A 63 -7.16 -1.43 -7.22
N LYS A 64 -8.36 -1.03 -6.81
CA LYS A 64 -9.52 -0.86 -7.69
C LYS A 64 -10.13 0.51 -7.45
N PRO A 65 -10.59 1.23 -8.48
CA PRO A 65 -11.39 2.44 -8.28
C PRO A 65 -12.66 2.14 -7.48
N GLY A 66 -12.97 2.96 -6.46
CA GLY A 66 -14.22 2.89 -5.69
C GLY A 66 -14.11 2.30 -4.28
N PRO A 67 -13.43 1.17 -4.03
CA PRO A 67 -13.21 0.68 -2.67
C PRO A 67 -12.36 1.61 -1.80
N LEU A 68 -12.79 1.77 -0.54
CA LEU A 68 -12.00 2.33 0.55
C LEU A 68 -11.31 1.19 1.30
N VAL A 69 -9.98 1.25 1.42
CA VAL A 69 -9.20 0.28 2.22
C VAL A 69 -8.83 0.93 3.54
N THR A 70 -9.30 0.37 4.64
CA THR A 70 -8.98 0.82 6.01
C THR A 70 -8.24 -0.27 6.78
N PHE A 71 -7.29 0.12 7.61
CA PHE A 71 -6.46 -0.79 8.40
C PHE A 71 -5.94 -0.10 9.66
N ALA A 72 -5.50 -0.89 10.63
CA ALA A 72 -4.87 -0.36 11.84
C ALA A 72 -3.54 0.32 11.49
N SER A 73 -3.33 1.55 11.96
CA SER A 73 -2.23 2.43 11.55
C SER A 73 -0.82 1.91 11.89
N TYR A 74 -0.72 0.96 12.82
CA TYR A 74 0.53 0.30 13.19
C TYR A 74 0.91 -0.85 12.25
N PHE A 75 0.07 -1.19 11.26
CA PHE A 75 0.46 -2.15 10.24
C PHE A 75 1.45 -1.51 9.27
N TRP A 76 2.65 -2.09 9.23
CA TRP A 76 3.63 -1.80 8.21
C TRP A 76 3.05 -2.05 6.83
N HIS A 77 3.16 -1.04 5.98
CA HIS A 77 2.67 -1.11 4.63
C HIS A 77 3.51 -0.28 3.67
N ARG A 78 3.43 -0.63 2.39
CA ARG A 78 4.07 0.08 1.29
C ARG A 78 3.17 0.10 0.06
N THR A 79 3.44 1.04 -0.83
CA THR A 79 2.96 0.92 -2.22
C THR A 79 4.07 0.29 -3.05
N ARG A 80 3.77 -0.75 -3.84
CA ARG A 80 4.74 -1.28 -4.83
C ARG A 80 4.99 -0.24 -5.93
N PRO A 81 6.18 -0.17 -6.54
CA PRO A 81 6.46 0.72 -7.66
C PRO A 81 5.39 0.64 -8.75
N LEU A 82 4.90 1.80 -9.18
CA LEU A 82 3.98 1.91 -10.30
C LEU A 82 4.77 1.89 -11.61
N ARG A 83 4.56 0.87 -12.44
CA ARG A 83 5.03 0.77 -13.82
C ARG A 83 3.85 1.01 -14.75
N SER A 84 3.58 2.28 -15.02
CA SER A 84 2.52 2.71 -15.92
C SER A 84 2.80 4.14 -16.39
N ALA A 85 2.57 4.40 -17.68
CA ALA A 85 2.61 5.75 -18.24
C ALA A 85 1.40 6.60 -17.79
N LYS A 86 0.34 5.98 -17.28
CA LYS A 86 -0.85 6.68 -16.77
C LYS A 86 -0.77 6.79 -15.24
N PRO A 87 -1.28 7.88 -14.64
CA PRO A 87 -1.20 8.05 -13.20
C PRO A 87 -2.20 7.16 -12.45
N ARG A 88 -1.79 6.67 -11.28
CA ARG A 88 -2.72 6.17 -10.23
C ARG A 88 -3.10 7.34 -9.34
N ILE A 89 -4.40 7.62 -9.21
CA ILE A 89 -4.93 8.70 -8.38
C ILE A 89 -5.60 8.06 -7.16
N SER A 90 -5.15 8.48 -5.98
CA SER A 90 -5.66 8.03 -4.69
C SER A 90 -5.49 9.14 -3.67
N PHE A 91 -6.30 9.13 -2.61
CA PHE A 91 -6.03 9.91 -1.41
C PHE A 91 -5.89 8.97 -0.22
N ALA A 92 -4.91 9.25 0.64
CA ALA A 92 -4.69 8.55 1.89
C ALA A 92 -5.15 9.43 3.06
N PHE A 93 -5.50 8.82 4.18
CA PHE A 93 -5.99 9.52 5.36
C PHE A 93 -5.62 8.77 6.64
N ASP A 94 -5.66 9.52 7.74
CA ASP A 94 -5.52 9.03 9.10
C ASP A 94 -6.75 9.40 9.92
N MET A 95 -7.12 8.51 10.84
CA MET A 95 -8.19 8.69 11.80
C MET A 95 -7.63 8.57 13.22
N ILE A 96 -7.93 9.58 14.03
CA ILE A 96 -7.67 9.61 15.47
C ILE A 96 -9.01 9.64 16.22
N PRO A 97 -9.09 9.05 17.43
CA PRO A 97 -10.28 9.15 18.26
C PRO A 97 -10.51 10.61 18.70
N LEU A 98 -11.77 10.94 18.97
CA LEU A 98 -12.19 12.21 19.57
C LEU A 98 -12.11 12.16 21.10
#